data_AF-A0A535FRC0-F1
#
_entry.id   AF-A0A535FRC0-F1
#
_cell.length_a   1.000
_cell.length_b   1.000
_cell.length_c   1.000
_cell.angle_alpha   90.00
_cell.angle_beta   90.00
_cell.angle_gamma   90.00
#
_symmetry.space_group_name_H-M   'P 1'
#
loop_
_entity.id
_entity.type
_entity.pdbx_description
1 polymer ?
#
loop_
_entity_poly.entity_id
_entity_poly.type
_entity_poly.pdbx_seq_one_letter_code
_entity_poly.pdbx_strand_id
1 'polypeptide(L)'
;LQVPPTATQYEIKRSYRRLARQFHPDLNQQALDKHIRILNEAYEVLHDPHKRTLYDAQRRKAQERRTVDQQALRRKQEQARQVEQEPKMTWVEGFFGFIKELRKGLRED
;
A
#
# COMPACT_ATOMS: atom_id res chain seq x y z
N LEU A 1 10.41 19.23 0.04
CA LEU A 1 10.84 20.23 -0.95
C LEU A 1 9.70 20.93 -1.71
N GLN A 2 8.41 20.60 -1.51
CA GLN A 2 7.27 21.30 -2.16
C GLN A 2 7.43 21.45 -3.69
N VAL A 3 7.88 20.39 -4.36
CA VAL A 3 8.06 20.34 -5.81
C VAL A 3 7.33 19.12 -6.36
N PRO A 4 6.82 19.18 -7.61
CA PRO A 4 6.20 18.02 -8.23
C PRO A 4 7.23 16.87 -8.44
N PRO A 5 6.79 15.62 -8.59
CA PRO A 5 7.68 14.49 -8.89
C PRO A 5 8.48 14.67 -10.18
N THR A 6 7.95 15.45 -11.12
CA THR A 6 8.55 15.80 -12.41
C THR A 6 9.52 16.99 -12.35
N ALA A 7 9.74 17.58 -11.16
CA ALA A 7 10.56 18.77 -11.02
C ALA A 7 11.99 18.56 -11.52
N THR A 8 12.56 19.57 -12.16
CA THR A 8 13.95 19.57 -12.61
C THR A 8 14.92 19.73 -11.43
N GLN A 9 16.20 19.44 -11.66
CA GLN A 9 17.23 19.66 -10.63
C GLN A 9 17.36 21.13 -10.24
N TYR A 10 17.14 22.03 -11.20
CA TYR A 10 17.11 23.46 -10.95
C TYR A 10 15.99 23.85 -9.97
N GLU A 11 14.78 23.32 -10.16
CA GLU A 11 13.63 23.58 -9.30
C GLU A 11 13.82 23.02 -7.89
N ILE A 12 14.39 21.82 -7.79
CA ILE A 12 14.79 21.20 -6.50
C ILE A 12 15.75 22.12 -5.74
N LYS A 13 16.83 22.56 -6.41
CA LYS A 13 17.83 23.45 -5.82
C LYS A 13 17.24 24.81 -5.43
N ARG A 14 16.37 25.37 -6.28
CA ARG A 14 15.68 26.64 -6.00
C ARG A 14 14.76 26.52 -4.79
N SER A 15 13.96 25.45 -4.69
CA SER A 15 13.05 25.23 -3.58
C SER A 15 13.81 24.96 -2.28
N TYR A 16 14.90 24.19 -2.32
CA TYR A 16 15.77 23.97 -1.17
C TYR A 16 16.28 25.29 -0.58
N ARG A 17 16.87 26.16 -1.42
CA ARG A 17 17.37 27.47 -0.95
C ARG A 17 16.29 28.39 -0.39
N ARG A 18 15.06 28.30 -0.92
CA ARG A 18 13.91 29.05 -0.39
C ARG A 18 13.53 28.54 1.00
N LEU A 19 13.38 27.23 1.15
CA LEU A 19 12.97 26.61 2.40
C LEU A 19 14.06 26.68 3.47
N ALA A 20 15.33 26.55 3.10
CA ALA A 20 16.46 26.64 4.02
C ALA A 20 16.54 28.02 4.68
N ARG A 21 16.29 29.10 3.92
CA ARG A 21 16.18 30.45 4.50
C ARG A 21 14.98 30.60 5.42
N GLN A 22 13.84 30.02 5.06
CA GLN A 22 12.63 30.09 5.88
C GLN A 22 12.77 29.36 7.22
N PHE A 23 13.56 28.29 7.25
CA PHE A 23 13.81 27.51 8.47
C PHE A 23 15.13 27.88 9.15
N HIS A 24 15.89 28.87 8.68
CA HIS A 24 17.15 29.24 9.32
C HIS A 24 16.88 29.87 10.70
N PRO A 25 17.60 29.45 11.78
CA PRO A 25 17.36 29.96 13.12
C PRO A 25 17.57 31.48 13.22
N ASP A 26 18.48 32.05 12.42
CA ASP A 26 18.70 33.51 12.36
C ASP A 26 17.47 34.30 11.87
N LEU A 27 16.65 33.71 11.00
CA LEU A 27 15.47 34.37 10.43
C LEU A 27 14.18 33.96 11.15
N ASN A 28 14.19 32.81 11.82
CA ASN A 28 13.05 32.30 12.55
C ASN A 28 13.51 31.48 13.75
N GLN A 29 13.52 32.12 14.93
CA GLN A 29 13.90 31.48 16.20
C GLN A 29 12.94 30.35 16.62
N GLN A 30 11.75 30.27 16.02
CA GLN A 30 10.80 29.17 16.23
C GLN A 30 10.98 28.03 15.21
N ALA A 31 11.93 28.13 14.28
CA ALA A 31 12.17 27.05 13.34
C ALA A 31 12.69 25.82 14.10
N LEU A 32 11.92 24.72 14.05
CA LEU A 32 12.37 23.47 14.64
C LEU A 32 13.54 22.91 13.83
N ASP A 33 14.63 22.55 14.51
CA ASP A 33 15.78 21.83 13.93
C ASP A 33 15.36 20.62 13.08
N LYS A 34 14.25 19.97 13.46
CA LYS A 34 13.66 18.85 12.73
C LYS A 34 13.31 19.22 11.28
N HIS A 35 12.83 20.43 11.01
CA HIS A 35 12.47 20.85 9.65
C HIS A 35 13.70 21.03 8.76
N ILE A 36 14.77 21.63 9.28
CA ILE A 36 16.04 21.77 8.55
C ILE A 36 16.63 20.39 8.28
N ARG A 37 16.61 19.50 9.27
CA ARG A 37 17.12 18.13 9.11
C ARG A 37 16.39 17.37 8.00
N ILE A 38 15.05 17.37 8.02
CA ILE A 38 14.23 16.74 6.97
C ILE A 38 14.49 17.38 5.61
N LEU A 39 14.68 18.71 5.57
CA LEU A 39 14.98 19.42 4.33
C LEU A 39 16.33 18.98 3.74
N ASN A 40 17.35 18.84 4.57
CA ASN A 40 18.69 18.40 4.16
C ASN A 40 18.66 16.95 3.67
N GLU A 41 18.06 16.04 4.43
CA GLU A 41 17.91 14.63 4.05
C GLU A 41 17.17 14.48 2.71
N ALA A 42 16.10 15.26 2.50
CA ALA A 42 15.38 15.28 1.23
C ALA A 42 16.25 15.80 0.07
N TYR A 43 17.06 16.84 0.31
CA TYR A 43 17.95 17.40 -0.70
C TYR A 43 19.08 16.45 -1.07
N GLU A 44 19.70 15.75 -0.11
CA GLU A 44 20.77 14.78 -0.35
C GLU A 44 20.37 13.66 -1.30
N VAL A 45 19.12 13.21 -1.23
CA VAL A 45 18.58 12.17 -2.11
C VAL A 45 18.18 12.74 -3.47
N LEU A 46 17.54 13.92 -3.49
CA LEU A 46 16.91 14.45 -4.70
C LEU A 46 17.85 15.27 -5.59
N HIS A 47 18.91 15.86 -5.03
CA HIS A 47 19.92 16.64 -5.75
C HIS A 47 20.76 15.78 -6.71
N ASP A 48 21.08 14.55 -6.30
CA ASP A 48 21.89 13.63 -7.11
C ASP A 48 20.97 12.88 -8.09
N PRO A 49 21.17 13.00 -9.42
CA PRO A 49 20.37 12.31 -10.43
C PRO A 49 20.32 10.79 -10.26
N HIS A 50 21.42 10.18 -9.84
CA HIS A 50 21.52 8.73 -9.66
C HIS A 50 20.70 8.29 -8.44
N LYS A 51 20.89 8.95 -7.30
CA LYS A 51 20.09 8.68 -6.08
C LYS A 51 18.61 8.94 -6.29
N ARG A 52 18.27 10.02 -7.00
CA ARG A 52 16.88 10.34 -7.34
C ARG A 52 16.23 9.25 -8.19
N THR A 53 16.95 8.73 -9.18
CA THR A 53 16.43 7.65 -10.04
C THR A 53 16.12 6.39 -9.22
N LEU A 54 17.01 6.02 -8.30
CA LEU A 54 16.78 4.90 -7.39
C LEU A 54 15.59 5.16 -6.46
N TYR A 55 15.51 6.36 -5.89
CA TYR A 55 14.38 6.78 -5.04
C TYR A 55 13.04 6.68 -5.79
N ASP A 56 12.97 7.25 -7.00
CA ASP A 56 11.77 7.26 -7.82
C ASP A 56 11.38 5.83 -8.25
N ALA A 57 12.35 4.97 -8.57
CA ALA A 57 12.10 3.56 -8.87
C ALA A 57 11.55 2.78 -7.67
N GLN A 58 12.11 2.99 -6.47
CA GLN A 58 11.61 2.37 -5.23
C GLN A 58 10.19 2.85 -4.91
N ARG A 59 9.92 4.15 -5.10
CA ARG A 59 8.59 4.74 -4.90
C ARG A 59 7.55 4.12 -5.83
N ARG A 60 7.86 3.94 -7.12
CA ARG A 60 6.97 3.26 -8.07
C ARG A 60 6.68 1.81 -7.66
N LYS A 61 7.73 1.03 -7.36
CA LYS A 61 7.56 -0.36 -6.90
C LYS A 61 6.70 -0.46 -5.64
N ALA A 62 6.88 0.44 -4.68
CA ALA A 62 6.08 0.48 -3.47
C ALA A 62 4.60 0.81 -3.76
N GLN A 63 4.34 1.71 -4.72
CA GLN A 63 2.98 2.04 -5.15
C GLN A 63 2.31 0.86 -5.86
N GLU A 64 3.01 0.17 -6.75
CA GLU A 64 2.53 -1.03 -7.42
C GLU A 64 2.16 -2.12 -6.41
N ARG A 65 3.04 -2.42 -5.45
CA ARG A 65 2.76 -3.40 -4.38
C ARG A 65 1.49 -3.06 -3.61
N ARG A 66 1.32 -1.79 -3.21
CA ARG A 66 0.11 -1.33 -2.52
C ARG A 66 -1.15 -1.57 -3.33
N THR A 67 -1.11 -1.34 -4.65
CA THR A 67 -2.27 -1.57 -5.51
C THR A 67 -2.61 -3.06 -5.65
N VAL A 68 -1.60 -3.92 -5.78
CA VAL A 68 -1.79 -5.37 -5.87
C VAL A 68 -2.35 -5.93 -4.55
N ASP A 69 -1.79 -5.51 -3.41
CA ASP A 69 -2.25 -5.95 -2.09
C ASP A 69 -3.71 -5.53 -1.83
N GLN A 70 -4.08 -4.31 -2.24
CA GLN A 70 -5.47 -3.83 -2.15
C GLN A 70 -6.43 -4.65 -3.02
N GLN A 71 -6.02 -5.00 -4.25
CA GLN A 71 -6.82 -5.85 -5.13
C GLN A 71 -6.99 -7.26 -4.57
N ALA A 72 -5.92 -7.84 -4.04
CA ALA A 72 -5.96 -9.16 -3.41
C ALA A 72 -6.86 -9.18 -2.17
N LEU A 73 -6.78 -8.14 -1.32
CA LEU A 73 -7.64 -8.01 -0.14
C LEU A 73 -9.11 -7.89 -0.52
N ARG A 74 -9.43 -7.09 -1.55
CA ARG A 74 -10.80 -6.95 -2.07
C ARG A 74 -11.34 -8.29 -2.59
N ARG A 75 -10.57 -9.00 -3.41
CA ARG A 75 -10.95 -10.35 -3.90
C ARG A 75 -11.22 -11.32 -2.76
N LYS A 76 -10.37 -11.31 -1.73
CA LYS A 76 -10.54 -12.16 -0.55
C LYS A 76 -11.83 -11.81 0.22
N GLN A 77 -12.14 -10.52 0.35
CA GLN A 77 -13.39 -10.05 0.99
C GLN A 77 -14.63 -10.41 0.15
N GLU A 78 -14.56 -10.27 -1.16
CA GLU A 78 -15.65 -10.64 -2.07
C GLU A 78 -15.93 -12.15 -2.04
N GLN A 79 -14.87 -12.97 -2.07
CA GLN A 79 -14.98 -14.43 -1.91
C GLN A 79 -15.58 -14.80 -0.54
N ALA A 80 -15.13 -14.17 0.54
CA ALA A 80 -15.69 -14.41 1.87
C ALA A 80 -17.18 -14.05 1.95
N ARG A 81 -17.59 -12.92 1.33
CA ARG A 81 -19.00 -12.51 1.24
C ARG A 81 -19.84 -13.48 0.41
N GLN A 82 -19.28 -14.05 -0.67
CA GLN A 82 -19.97 -15.06 -1.47
C GLN A 82 -20.15 -16.37 -0.69
N VAL A 83 -19.13 -16.80 0.04
CA VAL A 83 -19.18 -18.02 0.89
C VAL A 83 -20.16 -17.84 2.06
N GLU A 84 -20.27 -16.63 2.61
CA GLU A 84 -21.22 -16.32 3.69
C GLU A 84 -22.70 -16.36 3.24
N GLN A 85 -22.96 -16.26 1.92
CA GLN A 85 -24.30 -16.37 1.34
C GLN A 85 -24.70 -17.80 0.95
N GLU A 86 -23.88 -18.82 1.20
CA GLU A 86 -24.32 -20.20 0.98
C GLU A 86 -25.37 -20.59 2.04
N PRO A 87 -26.62 -20.89 1.65
CA PRO A 87 -27.56 -21.52 2.57
C PRO A 87 -26.98 -22.88 2.95
N LYS A 88 -26.89 -23.18 4.25
CA LYS A 88 -26.32 -24.40 4.85
C LYS A 88 -27.05 -25.71 4.49
N MET A 89 -27.76 -25.76 3.37
CA MET A 89 -28.74 -26.79 3.03
C MET A 89 -28.27 -27.79 1.97
N THR A 90 -27.14 -27.57 1.27
CA THR A 90 -26.68 -28.52 0.22
C THR A 90 -25.92 -29.73 0.78
N TRP A 91 -25.06 -29.53 1.79
CA TRP A 91 -24.24 -30.60 2.38
C TRP A 91 -25.04 -31.55 3.27
N VAL A 92 -26.00 -31.02 4.04
CA VAL A 92 -26.88 -31.82 4.91
C VAL A 92 -27.87 -32.65 4.09
N GLU A 93 -28.45 -32.10 3.01
CA GLU A 93 -29.35 -32.86 2.13
C GLU A 93 -28.63 -33.92 1.30
N GLY A 94 -27.44 -33.62 0.75
CA GLY A 94 -26.67 -34.57 -0.06
C GLY A 94 -26.06 -35.73 0.76
N PHE A 95 -25.54 -35.43 1.95
CA PHE A 95 -24.89 -36.44 2.79
C PHE A 95 -25.89 -37.31 3.55
N PHE A 96 -26.95 -36.74 4.14
CA PHE A 96 -28.01 -37.55 4.76
C PHE A 96 -28.85 -38.30 3.73
N GLY A 97 -29.02 -37.77 2.51
CA GLY A 97 -29.64 -38.49 1.40
C GLY A 97 -28.85 -39.75 1.03
N PHE A 98 -27.53 -39.65 0.91
CA PHE A 98 -26.64 -40.78 0.63
C PHE A 98 -26.59 -41.82 1.77
N ILE A 99 -26.53 -41.37 3.04
CA ILE A 99 -26.58 -42.28 4.20
C ILE A 99 -27.94 -42.99 4.33
N LYS A 100 -29.04 -42.31 4.00
CA LYS A 100 -30.38 -42.90 4.05
C LYS A 100 -30.54 -44.01 2.99
N GLU A 101 -29.93 -43.85 1.83
CA GLU A 101 -29.93 -44.86 0.76
C GLU A 101 -29.07 -46.07 1.11
N LEU A 102 -27.89 -45.85 1.71
CA LEU A 102 -27.01 -46.95 2.16
C LEU A 102 -27.64 -47.81 3.26
N ARG A 103 -28.45 -47.22 4.15
CA ARG A 103 -29.17 -47.99 5.20
C ARG A 103 -30.30 -48.86 4.63
N LYS A 104 -30.78 -48.57 3.41
CA LYS A 104 -31.88 -49.31 2.78
C LYS A 104 -31.41 -50.60 2.10
N GLY A 105 -30.14 -50.68 1.69
CA GLY A 105 -29.55 -51.85 1.05
C GLY A 105 -28.90 -52.88 2.00
N LEU A 106 -28.98 -52.69 3.32
CA LEU A 106 -28.29 -53.54 4.32
C LEU A 106 -29.26 -54.33 5.21
N ARG A 107 -30.46 -54.66 4.69
CA ARG A 107 -31.50 -55.39 5.41
C ARG A 107 -32.29 -56.34 4.52
N GLU A 108 -31.63 -56.95 3.54
CA GLU A 108 -32.11 -58.15 2.85
C GLU A 108 -30.88 -59.04 2.63
N ASP A 109 -30.64 -59.92 3.60
CA ASP A 109 -30.05 -61.27 3.51
C ASP A 109 -30.04 -61.91 4.91
#